data_AF-A0A0L6WZW9-F1
#
_entry.id   AF-A0A0L6WZW9-F1
#
_cell.length_a   1.000
_cell.length_b   1.000
_cell.length_c   1.000
_cell.angle_alpha   90.00
_cell.angle_beta   90.00
_cell.angle_gamma   90.00
#
_symmetry.space_group_name_H-M   'P 1'
#
loop_
_entity.id
_entity.type
_entity.pdbx_description
1 polymer ?
#
loop_
_entity_poly.entity_id
_entity_poly.type
_entity_poly.pdbx_seq_one_letter_code
_entity_poly.pdbx_strand_id
1 'polypeptide(L)' 'MLDSKPLSCKVYLLAPKEQDKLDAFLQENLDSSHICPSKSPMASLVFLIKKKNGSL' A
#
# COMPACT_ATOMS: atom_id res chain seq x y z
N MET A 1 30.41 0.08 3.51
CA MET A 1 29.03 0.05 4.02
C MET A 1 28.24 0.97 3.09
N LEU A 2 27.35 0.43 2.27
CA LEU A 2 26.60 1.24 1.30
C LEU A 2 25.44 1.89 2.05
N ASP A 3 25.52 3.20 2.29
CA ASP A 3 24.48 3.96 2.96
C ASP A 3 23.18 3.94 2.13
N SER A 4 22.22 3.13 2.54
CA SER A 4 20.91 3.03 1.90
C SER A 4 20.13 4.32 2.18
N LYS A 5 19.94 5.15 1.15
CA LYS A 5 19.14 6.38 1.24
C LYS A 5 17.65 6.02 1.37
N PRO A 6 16.90 6.67 2.28
CA PRO A 6 15.47 6.39 2.43
C PRO A 6 14.73 6.70 1.13
N LEU A 7 13.97 5.71 0.63
CA LEU A 7 13.14 5.86 -0.54
C LEU A 7 11.80 6.47 -0.13
N SER A 8 11.64 7.78 -0.29
CA SER A 8 10.34 8.43 -0.20
C SER A 8 9.62 8.26 -1.54
N CYS A 9 8.89 7.15 -1.70
CA CYS A 9 8.01 6.98 -2.85
C CYS A 9 6.93 8.09 -2.83
N LYS A 10 6.82 8.87 -3.91
CA LYS A 10 5.73 9.85 -4.07
C LYS A 10 4.39 9.13 -4.03
N VAL A 11 3.37 9.71 -3.39
CA VAL A 11 2.00 9.19 -3.45
C VAL A 11 1.54 9.25 -4.90
N TYR A 12 1.25 8.09 -5.48
CA TYR A 12 0.73 7.99 -6.84
C TYR A 12 -0.76 8.38 -6.83
N LEU A 13 -1.20 9.17 -7.81
CA LEU A 13 -2.61 9.53 -7.95
C LEU A 13 -3.41 8.30 -8.39
N LEU A 14 -4.20 7.75 -7.47
CA LEU A 14 -5.10 6.64 -7.74
C LEU A 14 -6.46 7.16 -8.21
N ALA A 15 -7.14 6.40 -9.07
CA ALA A 15 -8.54 6.69 -9.36
C ALA A 15 -9.39 6.53 -8.08
N PRO A 16 -10.47 7.30 -7.87
CA PRO A 16 -11.25 7.23 -6.63
C PRO A 16 -11.68 5.81 -6.25
N LYS A 17 -12.13 5.02 -7.23
CA LYS A 17 -12.51 3.61 -7.03
C LYS A 17 -11.36 2.73 -6.56
N GLU A 18 -10.13 2.99 -7.02
CA GLU A 18 -8.95 2.24 -6.61
C GLU A 18 -8.51 2.63 -5.20
N GLN A 19 -8.65 3.92 -4.84
CA GLN A 19 -8.40 4.41 -3.49
C GLN A 19 -9.36 3.77 -2.48
N ASP A 20 -10.68 3.77 -2.76
CA ASP A 20 -11.67 3.16 -1.86
C ASP A 20 -11.37 1.68 -1.58
N LYS A 21 -10.91 0.95 -2.61
CA LYS A 21 -10.54 -0.46 -2.51
C LYS A 21 -9.24 -0.66 -1.73
N LEU A 22 -8.26 0.23 -1.92
CA LEU A 22 -7.03 0.21 -1.14
C LEU A 22 -7.32 0.48 0.33
N ASP A 23 -8.16 1.46 0.64
CA ASP A 23 -8.53 1.82 2.01
C ASP A 23 -9.25 0.66 2.72
N ALA A 24 -10.19 0.00 2.03
CA ALA A 24 -10.85 -1.20 2.55
C ALA A 24 -9.84 -2.35 2.80
N PHE A 25 -8.90 -2.57 1.88
CA PHE A 25 -7.85 -3.58 2.03
C PHE A 25 -6.94 -3.29 3.22
N LEU A 26 -6.54 -2.03 3.41
CA LEU A 26 -5.72 -1.61 4.55
C LEU A 26 -6.47 -1.78 5.87
N GLN A 27 -7.76 -1.42 5.93
CA GLN A 27 -8.57 -1.57 7.13
C GLN A 27 -8.69 -3.03 7.56
N GLU A 28 -9.01 -3.95 6.63
CA GLU A 28 -9.10 -5.39 6.93
C GLU A 28 -7.78 -5.93 7.50
N ASN A 29 -6.64 -5.50 6.94
CA ASN A 29 -5.32 -5.94 7.39
C ASN A 29 -4.88 -5.30 8.73
N LEU A 30 -5.37 -4.09 9.04
CA LEU A 30 -5.19 -3.47 10.35
C LEU A 30 -6.03 -4.20 11.41
N ASP A 31 -7.29 -4.50 11.10
CA ASP A 31 -8.22 -5.18 12.01
C ASP A 31 -7.76 -6.62 12.32
N SER A 32 -7.21 -7.32 11.32
CA SER A 32 -6.58 -8.64 11.49
C SER A 32 -5.17 -8.59 12.09
N SER A 33 -4.65 -7.40 12.41
CA SER A 33 -3.30 -7.19 12.96
C SER A 33 -2.15 -7.74 12.07
N HIS A 34 -2.39 -7.89 10.76
CA HIS A 34 -1.34 -8.26 9.80
C HIS A 34 -0.39 -7.11 9.51
N ILE A 35 -0.88 -5.87 9.57
CA ILE A 35 -0.09 -4.65 9.39
C ILE A 35 -0.34 -3.68 10.55
N CYS A 36 0.56 -2.71 10.71
CA CYS A 36 0.41 -1.63 11.69
C CYS A 36 0.97 -0.31 11.14
N PRO A 37 0.51 0.85 11.65
CA PRO A 37 1.07 2.14 11.28
C PRO A 37 2.57 2.21 11.59
N SER A 38 3.36 2.71 10.63
CA SER A 38 4.82 2.80 10.75
C SER A 38 5.30 4.24 10.58
N LYS A 39 6.42 4.57 11.24
CA LYS A 39 7.16 5.84 11.10
C LYS A 39 8.47 5.66 10.32
N SER A 40 8.59 4.57 9.56
CA SER A 40 9.78 4.27 8.75
C SER A 40 10.02 5.38 7.72
N PRO A 41 11.28 5.80 7.51
CA PRO A 41 11.63 6.72 6.42
C PRO A 41 11.62 6.02 5.05
N MET A 42 11.49 4.68 5.01
CA MET A 42 11.37 3.90 3.79
C MET A 42 9.91 3.59 3.49
N ALA A 43 9.48 3.85 2.26
CA ALA A 43 8.18 3.47 1.74
C ALA A 43 8.31 2.81 0.35
N SER A 44 7.41 1.89 0.06
CA SER A 44 7.24 1.26 -1.25
C SER A 44 5.82 1.50 -1.75
N LEU A 45 5.65 1.63 -3.07
CA LEU A 45 4.33 1.74 -3.68
C LEU A 45 3.57 0.41 -3.59
N VAL A 46 2.25 0.50 -3.49
CA VAL A 46 1.34 -0.64 -3.55
C VAL A 46 0.34 -0.44 -4.68
N PHE A 47 0.05 -1.51 -5.42
CA PHE A 47 -0.90 -1.50 -6.52
C PHE A 47 -1.83 -2.71 -6.40
N LEU A 48 -3.11 -2.50 -6.68
CA LEU A 48 -4.09 -3.58 -6.78
C LEU A 48 -4.20 -4.03 -8.24
N ILE A 49 -3.99 -5.32 -8.48
CA ILE A 49 -4.06 -5.91 -9.82
C ILE A 49 -5.25 -6.86 -9.85
N LYS A 50 -6.13 -6.70 -10.85
CA LYS A 50 -7.27 -7.59 -11.04
C LYS A 50 -6.80 -9.01 -11.35
N LYS A 51 -7.21 -9.96 -10.52
CA LYS A 51 -6.96 -11.39 -10.72
C LYS A 51 -7.77 -11.92 -11.91
N LYS A 52 -7.29 -13.01 -12.51
CA LYS A 52 -7.94 -13.66 -13.67
C LYS A 52 -9.40 -14.08 -13.38
N ASN A 53 -9.71 -14.41 -12.14
CA ASN A 53 -11.06 -14.77 -11.69
C ASN A 53 -12.00 -13.57 -11.53
N GLY A 54 -11.56 -12.36 -11.87
CA GLY A 54 -12.36 -11.15 -11.80
C GLY A 54 -12.34 -10.46 -10.44
N SER A 55 -11.80 -11.12 -9.39
CA SER A 55 -11.55 -10.49 -8.09
C SER A 55 -10.47 -9.44 -8.23
N LEU A 56 -10.61 -8.36 -7.48
CA LEU A 56 -9.45 -7.59 -7.06
C LEU A 56 -8.81 -8.30 -5.85
#